data_AF-A0A235EUD4-F1
#
_entry.id   AF-A0A235EUD4-F1
#
_cell.length_a   1.000
_cell.length_b   1.000
_cell.length_c   1.000
_cell.angle_alpha   90.00
_cell.angle_beta   90.00
_cell.angle_gamma   90.00
#
_symmetry.space_group_name_H-M   'P 1'
#
loop_
_entity.id
_entity.type
_entity.pdbx_description
1 polymer ?
#
loop_
_entity_poly.entity_id
_entity_poly.type
_entity_poly.pdbx_seq_one_letter_code
_entity_poly.pdbx_strand_id
1 'polypeptide(L)'
;MKCLLGRRVLRDVGQLDDGAFLEWAWDGRRLVVTNDRYGLYPLFYCAKSKSICISPSLEQVVRGNSDRQLDYPALAIFFRMGHFVGSDTPFDDVRFMPPNSTLTWENGRLDIQQHKEGALPSSVLAPTFDEAVDNYGALFSRAIARRLPGDERFMVPLSGGRDSRHILLELVKQGVRPPACATVRFRPPSTDEDMRVAKLLTGRLGIAHIESPLNNPPPSFLTRA
;
A
#
# COMPACT_ATOMS: atom_id res chain seq x y z
N MET A 1 -13.47 -3.98 21.37
CA MET A 1 -13.61 -4.17 19.91
C MET A 1 -12.21 -4.22 19.30
N LYS A 2 -11.92 -5.21 18.46
CA LYS A 2 -10.65 -5.31 17.73
C LYS A 2 -10.94 -5.53 16.25
N CYS A 3 -10.20 -4.87 15.37
CA CYS A 3 -10.35 -5.02 13.93
C CYS A 3 -8.98 -4.98 13.24
N LEU A 4 -8.87 -5.72 12.15
CA LEU A 4 -7.70 -5.77 11.28
C LEU A 4 -8.18 -5.56 9.85
N LEU A 5 -7.67 -4.52 9.20
CA LEU A 5 -7.77 -4.31 7.77
C LEU A 5 -6.46 -4.79 7.11
N GLY A 6 -6.57 -5.59 6.06
CA GLY A 6 -5.42 -6.10 5.33
C GLY A 6 -4.85 -7.41 5.89
N ARG A 7 -3.54 -7.63 5.70
CA ARG A 7 -2.84 -8.84 6.14
C ARG A 7 -1.45 -8.54 6.70
N ARG A 8 -1.12 -9.25 7.77
CA ARG A 8 0.25 -9.32 8.30
C ARG A 8 1.05 -10.36 7.52
N VAL A 9 2.34 -10.09 7.34
CA VAL A 9 3.35 -11.00 6.85
C VAL A 9 4.33 -11.18 8.00
N LEU A 10 4.31 -12.35 8.62
CA LEU A 10 5.22 -12.67 9.71
C LEU A 10 6.66 -12.65 9.19
N ARG A 11 7.52 -11.95 9.93
CA ARG A 11 8.97 -11.99 9.73
C ARG A 11 9.61 -12.91 10.76
N ASP A 12 10.89 -13.20 10.55
CA ASP A 12 11.72 -13.93 11.50
C ASP A 12 11.69 -13.24 12.88
N VAL A 13 11.83 -14.03 13.95
CA VAL A 13 11.69 -13.59 15.35
C VAL A 13 12.53 -12.34 15.63
N GLY A 14 11.90 -11.29 16.17
CA GLY A 14 12.56 -10.03 16.55
C GLY A 14 12.52 -8.91 15.50
N GLN A 15 11.87 -9.14 14.35
CA GLN A 15 11.58 -8.07 13.38
C GLN A 15 10.15 -7.57 13.52
N LEU A 16 9.92 -6.27 13.28
CA LEU A 16 8.57 -5.71 13.20
C LEU A 16 7.74 -6.47 12.14
N ASP A 17 6.45 -6.62 12.42
CA ASP A 17 5.51 -7.26 11.49
C ASP A 17 5.50 -6.51 10.15
N ASP A 18 5.58 -7.26 9.05
CA ASP A 18 5.52 -6.75 7.68
C ASP A 18 4.11 -6.96 7.12
N GLY A 19 3.87 -6.53 5.88
CA GLY A 19 2.61 -6.73 5.17
C GLY A 19 1.99 -5.41 4.73
N ALA A 20 0.68 -5.45 4.56
CA ALA A 20 -0.14 -4.27 4.27
C ALA A 20 -1.31 -4.36 5.23
N PHE A 21 -1.26 -3.59 6.32
CA PHE A 21 -2.26 -3.71 7.37
C PHE A 21 -2.47 -2.43 8.17
N LEU A 22 -3.65 -2.35 8.74
CA LEU A 22 -4.06 -1.36 9.73
C LEU A 22 -4.88 -2.10 10.78
N GLU A 23 -4.43 -2.09 12.03
CA GLU A 23 -5.09 -2.76 13.15
C GLU A 23 -5.50 -1.74 14.20
N TRP A 24 -6.69 -1.90 14.76
CA TRP A 24 -7.12 -1.10 15.91
C TRP A 24 -7.83 -1.92 16.97
N ALA A 25 -7.66 -1.50 18.22
CA ALA A 25 -8.31 -2.07 19.39
C ALA A 25 -8.86 -0.94 20.29
N TRP A 26 -10.12 -1.07 20.68
CA TRP A 26 -10.83 -0.18 21.60
C TRP A 26 -11.40 -0.98 22.77
N ASP A 27 -11.07 -0.61 23.99
CA ASP A 27 -11.55 -1.29 25.21
C ASP A 27 -12.64 -0.51 25.98
N GLY A 28 -13.08 0.64 25.46
CA GLY A 28 -14.01 1.55 26.14
C GLY A 28 -13.34 2.75 26.79
N ARG A 29 -12.01 2.75 26.94
CA ARG A 29 -11.22 3.85 27.52
C ARG A 29 -10.01 4.22 26.66
N ARG A 30 -9.37 3.23 26.06
CA ARG A 30 -8.14 3.35 25.30
C ARG A 30 -8.31 2.79 23.89
N LEU A 31 -7.95 3.62 22.91
CA LEU A 31 -7.83 3.25 21.50
C LEU A 31 -6.36 3.08 21.19
N VAL A 32 -5.99 1.95 20.60
CA VAL A 32 -4.67 1.71 20.05
C VAL A 32 -4.83 1.38 18.58
N VAL A 33 -4.06 2.05 17.72
CA VAL A 33 -4.02 1.80 16.28
C VAL A 33 -2.56 1.61 15.86
N THR A 34 -2.29 0.62 15.02
CA THR A 34 -0.96 0.36 14.47
C THR A 34 -1.07 0.11 12.97
N ASN A 35 -0.20 0.73 12.19
CA ASN A 35 -0.10 0.50 10.74
C ASN A 35 1.21 -0.18 10.36
N ASP A 36 1.27 -0.69 9.14
CA ASP A 36 2.46 -1.31 8.59
C ASP A 36 3.59 -0.30 8.31
N ARG A 37 4.75 -0.85 7.96
CA ARG A 37 6.00 -0.13 7.66
C ARG A 37 5.83 1.06 6.71
N TYR A 38 4.95 0.95 5.72
CA TYR A 38 4.75 1.94 4.68
C TYR A 38 3.41 2.68 4.80
N GLY A 39 2.57 2.31 5.77
CA GLY A 39 1.22 2.86 5.91
C GLY A 39 0.39 2.62 4.64
N LEU A 40 0.48 1.42 4.05
CA LEU A 40 -0.16 1.12 2.76
C LEU A 40 -1.68 1.31 2.79
N TYR A 41 -2.31 0.94 3.90
CA TYR A 41 -3.66 1.40 4.18
C TYR A 41 -3.59 2.77 4.85
N PRO A 42 -4.10 3.83 4.20
CA PRO A 42 -4.12 5.14 4.82
C PRO A 42 -4.95 5.08 6.10
N LEU A 43 -4.60 5.88 7.10
CA LEU A 43 -5.47 6.16 8.23
C LEU A 43 -5.52 7.66 8.46
N PHE A 44 -6.71 8.22 8.41
CA PHE A 44 -7.00 9.58 8.82
C PHE A 44 -7.59 9.57 10.22
N TYR A 45 -7.32 10.60 11.00
CA TYR A 45 -7.91 10.76 12.31
C TYR A 45 -8.23 12.23 12.60
N CYS A 46 -9.24 12.42 13.44
CA CYS A 46 -9.59 13.71 14.04
C CYS A 46 -9.83 13.49 15.53
N ALA A 47 -8.94 14.02 16.36
CA ALA A 47 -8.98 13.88 17.82
C ALA A 47 -9.36 15.22 18.45
N LYS A 48 -10.35 15.18 19.34
CA LYS A 48 -10.79 16.28 20.19
C LYS A 48 -10.65 15.85 21.65
N SER A 49 -10.91 16.76 22.59
CA SER A 49 -10.75 16.49 24.03
C SER A 49 -11.63 15.37 24.58
N LYS A 50 -12.76 15.07 23.92
CA LYS A 50 -13.75 14.07 24.38
C LYS A 50 -14.03 12.95 23.39
N SER A 51 -13.50 13.03 22.18
CA SER A 51 -13.82 12.10 21.10
C SER A 51 -12.64 11.95 20.16
N ILE A 52 -12.57 10.78 19.52
CA ILE A 52 -11.68 10.53 18.40
C ILE A 52 -12.45 9.81 17.30
N CYS A 53 -12.23 10.21 16.06
CA CYS A 53 -12.69 9.49 14.88
C CYS A 53 -11.46 9.06 14.08
N ILE A 54 -11.44 7.79 13.65
CA ILE A 54 -10.42 7.22 12.79
C ILE A 54 -11.10 6.56 11.59
N SER A 55 -10.49 6.62 10.42
CA SER A 55 -10.96 5.87 9.24
C SER A 55 -9.88 5.83 8.15
N PRO A 56 -9.83 4.78 7.33
CA PRO A 56 -9.04 4.80 6.10
C PRO A 56 -9.61 5.73 5.02
N SER A 57 -10.81 6.29 5.23
CA SER A 57 -11.41 7.29 4.36
C SER A 57 -11.38 8.68 5.01
N LEU A 58 -10.71 9.63 4.37
CA LEU A 58 -10.69 11.03 4.78
C LEU A 58 -12.10 11.58 4.93
N GLU A 59 -12.98 11.30 3.97
CA GLU A 59 -14.36 11.76 3.95
C GLU A 59 -15.13 11.32 5.21
N GLN A 60 -14.94 10.08 5.65
CA GLN A 60 -15.63 9.55 6.83
C GLN A 60 -15.20 10.28 8.10
N VAL A 61 -13.91 10.61 8.24
CA VAL A 61 -13.41 11.38 9.40
C VAL A 61 -13.96 12.80 9.39
N VAL A 62 -13.97 13.44 8.21
CA VAL A 62 -14.49 14.80 8.01
C VAL A 62 -15.99 14.89 8.32
N ARG A 63 -16.75 13.84 8.01
CA ARG A 63 -18.17 13.75 8.35
C ARG A 63 -18.40 13.45 9.83
N GLY A 64 -17.48 12.74 10.47
CA GLY A 64 -17.63 12.23 11.84
C GLY A 64 -17.33 13.24 12.95
N ASN A 65 -16.13 13.84 12.96
CA ASN A 65 -15.64 14.60 14.13
C ASN A 65 -14.89 15.90 13.78
N SER A 66 -14.82 16.26 12.50
CA SER A 66 -14.11 17.45 12.03
C SER A 66 -15.00 18.69 12.02
N ASP A 67 -14.39 19.85 12.30
CA ASP A 67 -14.99 21.18 12.18
C ASP A 67 -15.01 21.68 10.72
N ARG A 68 -14.39 20.92 9.80
CA ARG A 68 -14.30 21.15 8.35
C ARG A 68 -13.66 22.50 7.99
N GLN A 69 -12.83 23.03 8.88
CA GLN A 69 -12.03 24.22 8.60
C GLN A 69 -10.84 23.83 7.70
N LEU A 70 -10.56 24.68 6.72
CA LEU A 70 -9.49 24.41 5.76
C LEU A 70 -8.13 24.82 6.31
N ASP A 71 -7.14 23.96 6.12
CA ASP A 71 -5.73 24.27 6.37
C ASP A 71 -5.17 24.96 5.11
N TYR A 72 -5.33 26.28 5.02
CA TYR A 72 -4.86 27.06 3.87
C TYR A 72 -3.35 26.89 3.58
N PRO A 73 -2.46 26.85 4.59
CA PRO A 73 -1.06 26.48 4.37
C PRO A 73 -0.88 25.12 3.71
N ALA A 74 -1.54 24.08 4.20
CA ALA A 74 -1.47 22.73 3.61
C ALA A 74 -2.01 22.71 2.17
N LEU A 75 -3.10 23.43 1.90
CA LEU A 75 -3.65 23.58 0.55
C LEU A 75 -2.68 24.30 -0.40
N ALA A 76 -2.03 25.38 0.05
CA ALA A 76 -1.04 26.08 -0.76
C ALA A 76 0.14 25.17 -1.15
N ILE A 77 0.59 24.33 -0.20
CA ILE A 77 1.61 23.31 -0.45
C ILE A 77 1.11 22.28 -1.46
N PHE A 78 -0.11 21.77 -1.28
CA PHE A 78 -0.72 20.82 -2.20
C PHE A 78 -0.82 21.37 -3.63
N PHE A 79 -1.31 22.60 -3.81
CA PHE A 79 -1.38 23.21 -5.15
C PHE A 79 -0.02 23.42 -5.79
N ARG A 80 1.04 23.57 -4.98
CA ARG A 80 2.41 23.72 -5.48
C ARG A 80 3.08 22.39 -5.83
N MET A 81 2.82 21.33 -5.07
CA MET A 81 3.56 20.06 -5.17
C MET A 81 2.74 18.86 -5.67
N GLY A 82 1.42 19.01 -5.77
CA GLY A 82 0.48 17.93 -6.12
C GLY A 82 0.22 16.92 -5.01
N HIS A 83 0.75 17.12 -3.80
CA HIS A 83 0.57 16.25 -2.63
C HIS A 83 0.76 17.02 -1.31
N PHE A 84 0.20 16.49 -0.22
CA PHE A 84 0.38 17.01 1.14
C PHE A 84 1.71 16.52 1.75
N VAL A 85 2.21 17.22 2.78
CA VAL A 85 3.47 16.89 3.47
C VAL A 85 3.18 16.32 4.84
N GLY A 86 3.97 15.31 5.24
CA GLY A 86 3.90 14.72 6.57
C GLY A 86 2.51 14.16 6.86
N SER A 87 1.86 14.71 7.87
CA SER A 87 0.53 14.30 8.32
C SER A 87 -0.59 15.24 7.87
N ASP A 88 -0.31 16.18 6.98
CA ASP A 88 -1.29 17.19 6.59
C ASP A 88 -2.40 16.63 5.70
N THR A 89 -3.55 17.30 5.78
CA THR A 89 -4.71 17.08 4.92
C THR A 89 -5.27 18.45 4.51
N PRO A 90 -6.32 18.52 3.66
CA PRO A 90 -7.00 19.79 3.38
C PRO A 90 -7.61 20.47 4.61
N PHE A 91 -7.77 19.75 5.73
CA PHE A 91 -8.48 20.20 6.93
C PHE A 91 -7.52 20.38 8.10
N ASP A 92 -7.73 21.41 8.91
CA ASP A 92 -6.82 21.78 10.01
C ASP A 92 -6.82 20.78 11.18
N ASP A 93 -7.93 20.06 11.37
CA ASP A 93 -8.17 19.16 12.49
C ASP A 93 -8.20 17.68 12.09
N VAL A 94 -7.97 17.39 10.80
CA VAL A 94 -7.83 16.03 10.29
C VAL A 94 -6.39 15.81 9.87
N ARG A 95 -5.78 14.74 10.37
CA ARG A 95 -4.39 14.40 10.07
C ARG A 95 -4.27 12.97 9.55
N PHE A 96 -3.24 12.76 8.73
CA PHE A 96 -2.84 11.45 8.23
C PHE A 96 -1.86 10.79 9.21
N MET A 97 -2.14 9.55 9.62
CA MET A 97 -1.26 8.79 10.51
C MET A 97 0.06 8.43 9.81
N PRO A 98 1.23 8.79 10.38
CA PRO A 98 2.52 8.43 9.82
C PRO A 98 2.69 6.92 9.61
N PRO A 99 3.48 6.49 8.61
CA PRO A 99 3.79 5.08 8.43
C PRO A 99 4.62 4.53 9.60
N ASN A 100 4.55 3.21 9.82
CA ASN A 100 5.25 2.51 10.89
C ASN A 100 5.04 3.14 12.28
N SER A 101 3.81 3.46 12.64
CA SER A 101 3.51 4.14 13.90
C SER A 101 2.43 3.44 14.72
N THR A 102 2.42 3.75 16.01
CA THR A 102 1.34 3.41 16.93
C THR A 102 0.68 4.70 17.40
N LEU A 103 -0.62 4.82 17.16
CA LEU A 103 -1.47 5.87 17.68
C LEU A 103 -2.17 5.34 18.93
N THR A 104 -2.06 6.07 20.04
CA THR A 104 -2.81 5.81 21.28
C THR A 104 -3.69 7.01 21.58
N TRP A 105 -4.98 6.78 21.83
CA TRP A 105 -5.87 7.79 22.39
C TRP A 105 -6.50 7.30 23.69
N GLU A 106 -6.30 8.06 24.75
CA GLU A 106 -6.79 7.74 26.09
C GLU A 106 -7.04 9.03 26.89
N ASN A 107 -8.19 9.12 27.54
CA ASN A 107 -8.57 10.28 28.38
C ASN A 107 -8.41 11.64 27.66
N GLY A 108 -8.79 11.71 26.37
CA GLY A 108 -8.71 12.94 25.58
C GLY A 108 -7.30 13.32 25.11
N ARG A 109 -6.30 12.48 25.38
CA ARG A 109 -4.91 12.67 24.94
C ARG A 109 -4.60 11.74 23.79
N LEU A 110 -4.06 12.32 22.72
CA LEU A 110 -3.55 11.62 21.56
C LEU A 110 -2.02 11.56 21.66
N ASP A 111 -1.46 10.37 21.51
CA ASP A 111 -0.03 10.13 21.36
C ASP A 111 0.22 9.32 20.08
N ILE A 112 1.26 9.68 19.32
CA ILE A 112 1.66 8.94 18.12
C ILE A 112 3.16 8.71 18.20
N GLN A 113 3.52 7.43 18.28
CA GLN A 113 4.91 6.99 18.30
C GLN A 113 5.25 6.34 16.96
N GLN A 114 6.15 6.97 16.20
CA GLN A 114 6.74 6.34 15.01
C GLN A 114 7.90 5.43 15.42
N HIS A 115 7.87 4.19 14.95
CA HIS A 115 8.89 3.20 15.22
C HIS A 115 10.08 3.42 14.28
N LYS A 116 11.28 3.43 14.85
CA LYS A 116 12.51 3.51 14.04
C LYS A 116 12.78 2.15 13.42
N GLU A 117 13.06 2.15 12.13
CA GLU A 117 13.69 0.99 11.52
C GLU A 117 15.14 0.90 11.98
N GLY A 118 15.61 -0.32 12.24
CA GLY A 118 17.02 -0.56 12.54
C GLY A 118 17.89 -0.04 11.41
N ALA A 119 19.03 0.57 11.75
CA ALA A 119 20.00 0.98 10.75
C ALA A 119 20.43 -0.24 9.93
N LEU A 120 20.54 -0.06 8.61
CA LEU A 120 21.20 -1.06 7.78
C LEU A 120 22.61 -1.26 8.31
N PRO A 121 23.09 -2.51 8.47
CA PRO A 121 24.44 -2.75 8.94
C PRO A 121 25.43 -2.03 8.01
N SER A 122 26.23 -1.13 8.58
CA SER A 122 27.16 -0.26 7.86
C SER A 122 28.39 -0.99 7.30
N SER A 123 28.56 -2.26 7.66
CA SER A 123 29.72 -3.08 7.29
C SER A 123 29.28 -4.43 6.73
N VAL A 124 28.85 -4.45 5.48
CA VAL A 124 28.81 -5.69 4.69
C VAL A 124 29.81 -5.50 3.56
N LEU A 125 30.75 -6.43 3.40
CA LEU A 125 31.58 -6.49 2.20
C LEU A 125 30.65 -6.45 0.99
N ALA A 126 30.90 -5.53 0.05
CA ALA A 126 30.08 -5.44 -1.14
C ALA A 126 30.19 -6.77 -1.91
N PRO A 127 29.06 -7.43 -2.24
CA PRO A 127 29.10 -8.65 -3.02
C PRO A 127 29.69 -8.38 -4.41
N THR A 128 30.25 -9.40 -5.02
CA THR A 128 30.54 -9.38 -6.46
C THR A 128 29.24 -9.18 -7.26
N PHE A 129 29.36 -8.84 -8.55
CA PHE A 129 28.18 -8.66 -9.40
C PHE A 129 27.31 -9.93 -9.47
N ASP A 130 27.93 -11.10 -9.63
CA ASP A 130 27.22 -12.37 -9.73
C ASP A 130 26.52 -12.73 -8.41
N GLU A 131 27.21 -12.53 -7.28
CA GLU A 131 26.61 -12.70 -5.96
C GLU A 131 25.45 -11.70 -5.75
N ALA A 132 25.55 -10.47 -6.24
CA ALA A 132 24.47 -9.49 -6.14
C ALA A 132 23.24 -9.91 -6.98
N VAL A 133 23.45 -10.49 -8.15
CA VAL A 133 22.38 -11.03 -9.02
C VAL A 133 21.68 -12.19 -8.32
N ASP A 134 22.44 -13.15 -7.79
CA ASP A 134 21.89 -14.31 -7.08
C ASP A 134 21.15 -13.88 -5.80
N ASN A 135 21.74 -12.98 -5.02
CA ASN A 135 21.13 -12.42 -3.81
C ASN A 135 19.82 -11.69 -4.14
N TYR A 136 19.80 -10.87 -5.20
CA TYR A 136 18.59 -10.21 -5.65
C TYR A 136 17.50 -11.23 -6.01
N GLY A 137 17.84 -12.24 -6.82
CA GLY A 137 16.90 -13.29 -7.22
C GLY A 137 16.31 -14.03 -6.01
N ALA A 138 17.16 -14.40 -5.05
CA ALA A 138 16.74 -15.06 -3.83
C ALA A 138 15.82 -14.17 -2.97
N LEU A 139 16.20 -12.91 -2.75
CA LEU A 139 15.42 -11.94 -1.97
C LEU A 139 14.07 -11.64 -2.63
N PHE A 140 14.04 -11.46 -3.95
CA PHE A 140 12.83 -11.21 -4.72
C PHE A 140 11.87 -12.41 -4.63
N SER A 141 12.38 -13.62 -4.86
CA SER A 141 11.59 -14.86 -4.74
C SER A 141 10.97 -14.98 -3.35
N ARG A 142 11.75 -14.74 -2.30
CA ARG A 142 11.26 -14.74 -0.90
C ARG A 142 10.21 -13.67 -0.64
N ALA A 143 10.38 -12.48 -1.23
CA ALA A 143 9.44 -11.37 -1.07
C ALA A 143 8.07 -11.68 -1.70
N ILE A 144 8.07 -12.33 -2.88
CA ILE A 144 6.86 -12.81 -3.56
C ILE A 144 6.21 -13.96 -2.78
N ALA A 145 7.00 -14.95 -2.33
CA ALA A 145 6.49 -16.10 -1.56
C ALA A 145 5.76 -15.67 -0.28
N ARG A 146 6.27 -14.64 0.40
CA ARG A 146 5.63 -14.05 1.59
C ARG A 146 4.32 -13.31 1.30
N ARG A 147 4.04 -13.01 0.03
CA ARG A 147 2.92 -12.17 -0.42
C ARG A 147 2.04 -12.86 -1.45
N LEU A 148 2.13 -14.19 -1.57
CA LEU A 148 1.26 -14.94 -2.47
C LEU A 148 -0.22 -14.60 -2.18
N PRO A 149 -1.04 -14.49 -3.22
CA PRO A 149 -2.47 -14.25 -3.06
C PRO A 149 -3.09 -15.40 -2.24
N GLY A 150 -3.96 -15.04 -1.30
CA GLY A 150 -4.57 -16.02 -0.39
C GLY A 150 -5.80 -16.71 -0.95
N ASP A 151 -6.40 -16.17 -2.02
CA ASP A 151 -7.51 -16.76 -2.75
C ASP A 151 -7.27 -16.69 -4.27
N GLU A 152 -8.14 -17.34 -5.04
CA GLU A 152 -8.02 -17.44 -6.50
C GLU A 152 -8.47 -16.17 -7.24
N ARG A 153 -8.87 -15.10 -6.53
CA ARG A 153 -9.49 -13.90 -7.12
C ARG A 153 -8.53 -12.72 -7.12
N PHE A 154 -7.50 -12.83 -7.95
CA PHE A 154 -6.58 -11.71 -8.18
C PHE A 154 -6.26 -11.56 -9.66
N MET A 155 -5.72 -10.41 -10.02
CA MET A 155 -5.13 -10.17 -11.34
C MET A 155 -3.78 -9.53 -11.16
N VAL A 156 -2.90 -9.72 -12.15
CA VAL A 156 -1.61 -9.02 -12.18
C VAL A 156 -1.67 -7.89 -13.19
N PRO A 157 -1.56 -6.62 -12.77
CA PRO A 157 -1.39 -5.53 -13.71
C PRO A 157 -0.02 -5.65 -14.40
N LEU A 158 0.00 -5.56 -15.73
CA LEU A 158 1.20 -5.63 -16.55
C LEU A 158 1.45 -4.32 -17.30
N SER A 159 2.73 -3.98 -17.40
CA SER A 159 3.29 -2.95 -18.24
C SER A 159 4.46 -3.51 -19.05
N GLY A 160 5.09 -2.70 -19.90
CA GLY A 160 6.31 -3.03 -20.62
C GLY A 160 7.55 -3.00 -19.71
N GLY A 161 7.41 -2.48 -18.50
CA GLY A 161 8.46 -2.44 -17.48
C GLY A 161 8.92 -3.84 -17.03
N ARG A 162 10.13 -3.95 -16.47
CA ARG A 162 10.66 -5.24 -15.99
C ARG A 162 10.00 -5.68 -14.68
N ASP A 163 9.54 -4.75 -13.86
CA ASP A 163 9.06 -5.05 -12.50
C ASP A 163 7.79 -5.90 -12.52
N SER A 164 6.75 -5.47 -13.23
CA SER A 164 5.48 -6.22 -13.36
C SER A 164 5.69 -7.59 -14.01
N ARG A 165 6.61 -7.67 -14.97
CA ARG A 165 7.02 -8.94 -15.60
C ARG A 165 7.72 -9.88 -14.63
N HIS A 166 8.67 -9.39 -13.84
CA HIS A 166 9.34 -10.19 -12.82
C HIS A 166 8.35 -10.70 -11.77
N ILE A 167 7.41 -9.87 -11.33
CA ILE A 167 6.34 -10.30 -10.40
C ILE A 167 5.53 -11.45 -11.02
N LEU A 168 5.05 -11.30 -12.26
CA LEU A 168 4.28 -12.35 -12.93
C LEU A 168 5.08 -13.64 -13.11
N LEU A 169 6.31 -13.54 -13.61
CA LEU A 169 7.16 -14.69 -13.88
C LEU A 169 7.52 -15.44 -12.59
N GLU A 170 7.78 -14.72 -11.49
CA GLU A 170 8.08 -15.32 -10.20
C GLU A 170 6.84 -16.00 -9.61
N LEU A 171 5.65 -15.41 -9.73
CA LEU A 171 4.39 -16.07 -9.34
C LEU A 171 4.22 -17.41 -10.08
N VAL A 172 4.38 -17.40 -11.41
CA VAL A 172 4.26 -18.61 -12.24
C VAL A 172 5.31 -19.65 -11.87
N LYS A 173 6.56 -19.22 -11.62
CA LYS A 173 7.66 -20.10 -11.17
C LYS A 173 7.35 -20.76 -9.83
N GLN A 174 6.67 -20.06 -8.93
CA GLN A 174 6.20 -20.60 -7.64
C GLN A 174 4.91 -21.41 -7.74
N GLY A 175 4.40 -21.67 -8.95
CA GLY A 175 3.19 -22.47 -9.18
C GLY A 175 1.88 -21.70 -9.02
N VAL A 176 1.93 -20.38 -8.78
CA VAL A 176 0.74 -19.53 -8.62
C VAL A 176 0.45 -18.81 -9.94
N ARG A 177 -0.63 -19.21 -10.61
CA ARG A 177 -1.04 -18.60 -11.89
C ARG A 177 -2.23 -17.67 -11.68
N PRO A 178 -2.13 -16.38 -12.04
CA PRO A 178 -3.31 -15.51 -12.04
C PRO A 178 -4.33 -15.97 -13.08
N PRO A 179 -5.64 -15.84 -12.79
CA PRO A 179 -6.69 -16.10 -13.79
C PRO A 179 -6.60 -15.13 -14.98
N ALA A 180 -6.15 -13.89 -14.74
CA ALA A 180 -5.91 -12.92 -15.79
C ALA A 180 -4.81 -11.90 -15.42
N CYS A 181 -4.19 -11.34 -16.45
CA CYS A 181 -3.40 -10.12 -16.37
C CYS A 181 -4.18 -8.96 -16.99
N ALA A 182 -3.93 -7.74 -16.52
CA ALA A 182 -4.61 -6.55 -17.03
C ALA A 182 -3.61 -5.47 -17.44
N THR A 183 -3.88 -4.79 -18.56
CA THR A 183 -3.06 -3.66 -19.02
C THR A 183 -3.96 -2.53 -19.48
N VAL A 184 -3.60 -1.31 -19.08
CA VAL A 184 -4.29 -0.09 -19.55
C VAL A 184 -3.80 0.22 -20.96
N ARG A 185 -4.74 0.38 -21.89
CA ARG A 185 -4.46 0.73 -23.28
C ARG A 185 -4.30 2.23 -23.42
N PHE A 186 -3.13 2.68 -23.84
CA PHE A 186 -2.90 4.09 -24.16
C PHE A 186 -3.31 4.40 -25.61
N ARG A 187 -3.79 5.62 -25.86
CA ARG A 187 -4.17 6.08 -27.21
C ARG A 187 -3.01 6.83 -27.88
N PRO A 188 -2.91 6.80 -29.22
CA PRO A 188 -1.97 7.64 -29.95
C PRO A 188 -2.06 9.13 -29.51
N PRO A 189 -0.94 9.87 -29.46
CA PRO A 189 0.37 9.54 -30.04
C PRO A 189 1.31 8.71 -29.15
N SER A 190 0.84 8.25 -27.97
CA SER A 190 1.68 7.41 -27.10
C SER A 190 1.97 6.04 -27.73
N THR A 191 3.17 5.51 -27.49
CA THR A 191 3.56 4.15 -27.90
C THR A 191 2.94 3.15 -26.92
N ASP A 192 2.10 2.24 -27.42
CA ASP A 192 1.41 1.22 -26.60
C ASP A 192 2.30 0.00 -26.33
N GLU A 193 3.55 0.26 -25.91
CA GLU A 193 4.56 -0.77 -25.64
C GLU A 193 4.16 -1.68 -24.48
N ASP A 194 3.46 -1.13 -23.50
CA ASP A 194 2.88 -1.88 -22.39
C ASP A 194 1.96 -2.99 -22.90
N MET A 195 1.04 -2.65 -23.81
CA MET A 195 0.13 -3.61 -24.41
C MET A 195 0.87 -4.66 -25.24
N ARG A 196 1.84 -4.24 -26.07
CA ARG A 196 2.62 -5.13 -26.92
C ARG A 196 3.35 -6.18 -26.09
N VAL A 197 4.04 -5.75 -25.03
CA VAL A 197 4.81 -6.64 -24.15
C VAL A 197 3.87 -7.53 -23.32
N ALA A 198 2.78 -6.97 -22.78
CA ALA A 198 1.82 -7.75 -22.00
C ALA A 198 1.16 -8.86 -22.82
N LYS A 199 0.78 -8.59 -24.08
CA LYS A 199 0.22 -9.62 -25.00
C LYS A 199 1.21 -10.73 -25.31
N LEU A 200 2.46 -10.37 -25.59
CA LEU A 200 3.50 -11.34 -25.85
C LEU A 200 3.71 -12.27 -24.64
N LEU A 201 3.79 -11.69 -23.45
CA LEU A 201 4.05 -12.44 -22.22
C LEU A 201 2.88 -13.34 -21.82
N THR A 202 1.67 -12.80 -21.82
CA THR A 202 0.44 -13.56 -21.50
C THR A 202 0.19 -14.68 -22.50
N GLY A 203 0.40 -14.43 -23.80
CA GLY A 203 0.31 -15.45 -24.85
C GLY A 203 1.32 -16.58 -24.69
N ARG A 204 2.56 -16.28 -24.26
CA ARG A 204 3.59 -17.30 -23.97
C ARG A 204 3.26 -18.13 -22.72
N LEU A 205 2.59 -17.55 -21.74
CA LEU A 205 2.23 -18.20 -20.48
C LEU A 205 0.86 -18.91 -20.51
N GLY A 206 0.05 -18.64 -21.55
CA GLY A 206 -1.32 -19.12 -21.65
C GLY A 206 -2.26 -18.50 -20.61
N ILE A 207 -2.01 -17.24 -20.20
CA ILE A 207 -2.79 -16.50 -19.22
C ILE A 207 -3.73 -15.52 -19.95
N ALA A 208 -4.97 -15.39 -19.48
CA ALA A 208 -5.91 -14.44 -20.08
C ALA A 208 -5.41 -12.99 -19.95
N HIS A 209 -5.59 -12.17 -20.98
CA HIS A 209 -5.20 -10.76 -20.97
C HIS A 209 -6.41 -9.86 -21.14
N ILE A 210 -6.61 -8.96 -20.17
CA ILE A 210 -7.67 -7.96 -20.16
C ILE A 210 -7.09 -6.61 -20.57
N GLU A 211 -7.65 -6.04 -21.62
CA GLU A 211 -7.34 -4.68 -22.07
C GLU A 211 -8.33 -3.69 -21.44
N SER A 212 -7.85 -2.79 -20.59
CA SER A 212 -8.68 -1.74 -20.01
C SER A 212 -8.50 -0.43 -20.77
N PRO A 213 -9.56 0.16 -21.36
CA PRO A 213 -9.45 1.47 -21.97
C PRO A 213 -9.32 2.56 -20.89
N LEU A 214 -8.44 3.54 -21.13
CA LEU A 214 -8.13 4.66 -20.20
C LEU A 214 -9.35 5.48 -19.74
N ASN A 215 -10.49 5.41 -20.44
CA ASN A 215 -11.66 6.26 -20.21
C ASN A 215 -12.91 5.54 -19.67
N ASN A 216 -12.84 4.25 -19.31
CA ASN A 216 -13.97 3.60 -18.63
C ASN A 216 -13.67 3.43 -17.15
N PRO A 217 -14.70 3.58 -16.27
CA PRO A 217 -14.55 3.18 -14.88
C PRO A 217 -14.09 1.71 -14.84
N PRO A 218 -13.27 1.33 -13.84
CA PRO A 218 -12.84 -0.05 -13.69
C PRO A 218 -14.07 -0.98 -13.72
N PRO A 219 -13.99 -2.15 -14.38
CA PRO A 219 -15.08 -3.11 -14.41
C PRO A 219 -15.67 -3.36 -13.02
N SER A 220 -16.99 -3.55 -12.91
CA SER A 220 -17.72 -3.63 -11.64
C SER A 220 -17.25 -4.73 -10.67
N PHE A 221 -16.43 -5.67 -11.13
CA PHE A 221 -15.78 -6.67 -10.27
C PHE A 221 -14.56 -6.13 -9.51
N LEU A 222 -14.01 -4.97 -9.89
CA LEU A 222 -12.95 -4.26 -9.15
C LEU A 222 -13.50 -3.33 -8.06
N THR A 223 -14.80 -3.03 -8.06
CA THR A 223 -15.44 -2.10 -7.13
C THR A 223 -16.31 -2.78 -6.07
N ARG A 224 -16.37 -4.11 -6.05
CA ARG A 224 -17.02 -4.88 -4.98
C ARG A 224 -15.98 -5.31 -3.95
N ALA A 225 -15.74 -4.43 -2.99
CA ALA A 225 -15.20 -4.76 -1.66
C ALA A 225 -16.34 -4.71 -0.65
#